data_AF-A0A7X8SBT1-F1
#
_entry.id   AF-A0A7X8SBT1-F1
#
_cell.length_a   1.000
_cell.length_b   1.000
_cell.length_c   1.000
_cell.angle_alpha   90.00
_cell.angle_beta   90.00
_cell.angle_gamma   90.00
#
_symmetry.space_group_name_H-M   'P 1'
#
loop_
_entity.id
_entity.type
_entity.pdbx_description
1 polymer ?
#
loop_
_entity_poly.entity_id
_entity_poly.type
_entity_poly.pdbx_seq_one_letter_code
_entity_poly.pdbx_strand_id
1 'polypeptide(L)'
;MLRAKRDNLGGAPSKAIPSMGEVEGRMMILELIALTALTRLIRLHDVGDRADLLKAMRHAIDRKCHDARLCGTDTDSAEKYAEELLACAQEQAIDLEAIRNHA
;
A
#
# COMPACT_ATOMS: atom_id res chain seq x y z
N MET A 1 -8.65 -32.25 -2.62
CA MET A 1 -7.83 -31.03 -2.46
C MET A 1 -6.36 -31.41 -2.61
N LEU A 2 -5.71 -30.98 -3.69
CA LEU A 2 -4.27 -31.13 -3.83
C LEU A 2 -3.59 -30.20 -2.81
N ARG A 3 -3.22 -30.74 -1.65
CA ARG A 3 -2.21 -30.14 -0.79
C ARG A 3 -0.90 -30.18 -1.56
N ALA A 4 -0.71 -29.19 -2.40
CA ALA A 4 0.59 -28.91 -2.98
C ALA A 4 1.52 -28.52 -1.84
N LYS A 5 2.15 -29.54 -1.25
CA LYS A 5 3.46 -29.47 -0.58
C LYS A 5 4.47 -29.06 -1.67
N ARG A 6 4.24 -27.91 -2.30
CA ARG A 6 5.10 -27.32 -3.32
C ARG A 6 6.29 -26.77 -2.57
N ASP A 7 7.34 -27.60 -2.59
CA ASP A 7 8.71 -27.13 -2.65
C ASP A 7 9.27 -26.50 -1.37
N ASN A 8 9.44 -27.38 -0.36
CA ASN A 8 10.69 -27.38 0.43
C ASN A 8 11.89 -27.81 -0.46
N LEU A 9 11.98 -27.35 -1.71
CA LEU A 9 13.17 -27.55 -2.52
C LEU A 9 14.22 -26.57 -1.97
N GLY A 10 15.08 -27.17 -1.15
CA GLY A 10 15.96 -26.51 -0.22
C GLY A 10 16.79 -25.37 -0.82
N GLY A 11 16.76 -24.27 -0.10
CA GLY A 11 17.75 -23.21 -0.15
C GLY A 11 17.74 -22.50 1.20
N ALA A 12 18.67 -21.56 1.42
CA ALA A 12 18.60 -20.66 2.58
C ALA A 12 17.17 -20.05 2.68
N PRO A 13 16.68 -19.66 3.86
CA PRO A 13 15.33 -19.07 4.02
C PRO A 13 14.99 -17.91 3.07
N SER A 14 15.98 -17.34 2.37
CA SER A 14 15.83 -16.36 1.28
C SER A 14 15.59 -16.95 -0.12
N LYS A 15 15.50 -18.27 -0.31
CA LYS A 15 15.49 -18.94 -1.64
C LYS A 15 14.28 -19.82 -1.91
N ALA A 16 13.40 -20.06 -0.95
CA ALA A 16 12.13 -20.75 -1.19
C ALA A 16 11.14 -19.79 -1.85
N ILE A 17 10.37 -20.29 -2.83
CA ILE A 17 9.24 -19.53 -3.38
C ILE A 17 8.21 -19.40 -2.25
N PRO A 18 7.83 -18.18 -1.84
CA PRO A 18 6.90 -18.00 -0.74
C PRO A 18 5.53 -18.60 -1.10
N SER A 19 4.86 -19.17 -0.11
CA SER A 19 3.46 -19.56 -0.21
C SER A 19 2.58 -18.32 -0.39
N MET A 20 1.37 -18.50 -0.95
CA MET A 20 0.42 -17.39 -1.13
C MET A 20 0.09 -16.71 0.21
N GLY A 21 -0.10 -17.49 1.28
CA GLY A 21 -0.37 -16.94 2.62
C GLY A 21 0.81 -16.14 3.20
N GLU A 22 2.05 -16.50 2.88
CA GLU A 22 3.22 -15.70 3.26
C GLU A 22 3.29 -14.38 2.48
N VAL A 23 2.89 -14.38 1.20
CA VAL A 23 2.81 -13.15 0.40
C VAL A 23 1.71 -12.23 0.92
N GLU A 24 0.50 -12.77 1.13
CA GLU A 24 -0.65 -12.04 1.69
C GLU A 24 -0.31 -11.44 3.06
N GLY A 25 0.30 -12.23 3.96
CA GLY A 25 0.70 -11.73 5.28
C GLY A 25 1.71 -10.59 5.20
N ARG A 26 2.68 -10.64 4.26
CA ARG A 26 3.63 -9.54 4.05
C ARG A 26 2.94 -8.31 3.47
N MET A 27 2.02 -8.47 2.52
CA MET A 27 1.27 -7.37 1.94
C MET A 27 0.39 -6.66 2.97
N MET A 28 -0.30 -7.41 3.83
CA MET A 28 -1.13 -6.84 4.92
C MET A 28 -0.30 -5.99 5.90
N ILE A 29 0.90 -6.45 6.27
CA ILE A 29 1.79 -5.67 7.15
C ILE A 29 2.31 -4.42 6.44
N LEU A 30 2.67 -4.52 5.16
CA LEU A 30 3.09 -3.36 4.38
C LEU A 30 1.97 -2.33 4.24
N GLU A 31 0.74 -2.78 4.00
CA GLU A 31 -0.44 -1.91 3.94
C GLU A 31 -0.68 -1.18 5.26
N LEU A 32 -0.67 -1.90 6.39
CA LEU A 32 -0.82 -1.30 7.72
C LEU A 32 0.24 -0.23 7.99
N ILE A 33 1.51 -0.54 7.67
CA ILE A 33 2.62 0.41 7.84
C ILE A 33 2.46 1.61 6.93
N ALA A 34 2.15 1.39 5.65
CA ALA A 34 1.97 2.44 4.67
C ALA A 34 0.82 3.38 5.06
N LEU A 35 -0.33 2.83 5.43
CA LEU A 35 -1.50 3.59 5.87
C LEU A 35 -1.17 4.41 7.12
N THR A 36 -0.57 3.79 8.14
CA THR A 36 -0.18 4.50 9.38
C THR A 36 0.81 5.63 9.11
N ALA A 37 1.84 5.37 8.29
CA ALA A 37 2.85 6.36 7.95
C ALA A 37 2.26 7.51 7.13
N LEU A 38 1.42 7.21 6.14
CA LEU A 38 0.79 8.19 5.29
C LEU A 38 -0.22 9.05 6.05
N THR A 39 -1.08 8.45 6.89
CA THR A 39 -2.00 9.18 7.76
C THR A 39 -1.24 10.19 8.63
N ARG A 40 -0.10 9.79 9.20
CA ARG A 40 0.76 10.71 9.98
C ARG A 40 1.37 11.80 9.11
N LEU A 41 1.87 11.46 7.92
CA LEU A 41 2.46 12.41 7.00
C LEU A 41 1.45 13.47 6.55
N ILE A 42 0.22 13.09 6.20
CA ILE A 42 -0.85 14.00 5.80
C ILE A 42 -1.15 15.01 6.91
N ARG A 43 -1.20 14.55 8.17
CA ARG A 43 -1.46 15.41 9.34
C ARG A 43 -0.35 16.41 9.66
N LEU A 44 0.85 16.22 9.11
CA LEU A 44 1.96 17.16 9.25
C LEU A 44 1.93 18.29 8.21
N HIS A 45 1.08 18.16 7.19
CA HIS A 45 0.98 19.12 6.09
C HIS A 45 -0.28 19.99 6.25
N ASP A 46 -0.16 21.26 5.86
CA ASP A 46 -1.30 22.16 5.73
C ASP A 46 -2.18 21.74 4.54
N VAL A 47 -3.43 22.23 4.49
CA VAL A 47 -4.44 21.80 3.51
C VAL A 47 -3.95 21.91 2.06
N GLY A 48 -3.19 22.96 1.72
CA GLY A 48 -2.60 23.14 0.40
C GLY A 48 -1.53 22.08 0.09
N ASP A 49 -0.61 21.85 1.02
CA ASP A 49 0.50 20.92 0.84
C ASP A 49 0.04 19.44 0.79
N ARG A 50 -1.11 19.11 1.39
CA ARG A 50 -1.72 17.78 1.30
C ARG A 50 -2.07 17.40 -0.13
N ALA A 51 -2.62 18.33 -0.90
CA ALA A 51 -3.02 18.07 -2.29
C ALA A 51 -1.80 17.77 -3.17
N ASP A 52 -0.72 18.54 -2.98
CA ASP A 52 0.54 18.34 -3.69
C ASP A 52 1.23 17.03 -3.30
N LEU A 53 1.21 16.68 -2.00
CA LEU A 53 1.69 15.38 -1.52
C LEU A 53 0.95 14.22 -2.20
N LEU A 54 -0.39 14.22 -2.17
CA LEU A 54 -1.20 13.16 -2.78
C LEU A 54 -0.98 13.08 -4.29
N LYS A 55 -0.86 14.22 -4.98
CA LYS A 55 -0.54 14.27 -6.40
C LYS A 55 0.84 13.67 -6.70
N ALA A 56 1.85 14.00 -5.89
CA ALA A 56 3.19 13.44 -6.02
C ALA A 56 3.20 11.91 -5.80
N MET A 57 2.41 11.41 -4.83
CA MET A 57 2.28 9.97 -4.59
C MET A 57 1.60 9.25 -5.75
N ARG A 58 0.48 9.76 -6.27
CA ARG A 58 -0.19 9.22 -7.47
C ARG A 58 0.76 9.10 -8.65
N HIS A 59 1.53 10.16 -8.91
CA HIS A 59 2.49 10.15 -10.00
C HIS A 59 3.65 9.17 -9.76
N ALA A 60 4.07 8.96 -8.51
CA ALA A 60 5.06 7.93 -8.19
C ALA A 60 4.51 6.50 -8.40
N ILE A 61 3.24 6.27 -8.07
CA ILE A 61 2.54 4.98 -8.26
C ILE A 61 2.41 4.66 -9.76
N ASP A 62 1.88 5.60 -10.55
CA ASP A 62 1.74 5.48 -12.00
C ASP A 62 3.05 5.07 -12.69
N ARG A 63 4.13 5.82 -12.41
CA ARG A 63 5.48 5.46 -12.90
C ARG A 63 5.93 4.08 -12.43
N LYS A 64 5.62 3.69 -11.20
CA LYS A 64 6.02 2.39 -10.66
C LYS A 64 5.28 1.24 -11.34
N CYS A 65 3.99 1.39 -11.60
CA CYS A 65 3.18 0.43 -12.35
C CYS A 65 3.70 0.30 -13.79
N HIS A 66 4.03 1.43 -14.43
CA HIS A 66 4.63 1.45 -15.76
C HIS A 66 5.98 0.69 -15.80
N ASP A 67 6.88 0.97 -14.85
CA ASP A 67 8.19 0.32 -14.75
C ASP A 67 8.08 -1.19 -14.47
N ALA A 68 7.04 -1.60 -13.75
CA ALA A 68 6.79 -3.01 -13.43
C ALA A 68 6.28 -3.82 -14.64
N ARG A 69 5.96 -3.16 -15.77
CA ARG A 69 5.46 -3.79 -17.00
C ARG A 69 4.27 -4.72 -16.74
N LEU A 70 3.39 -4.30 -15.84
CA LEU A 70 2.13 -4.99 -15.58
C LEU A 70 1.27 -5.01 -16.86
N CYS A 71 0.42 -6.03 -17.01
CA CYS A 71 -0.58 -5.98 -18.07
C CYS A 71 -1.63 -4.90 -17.75
N GLY A 72 -2.44 -4.50 -18.73
CA GLY A 72 -3.41 -3.41 -18.55
C GLY A 72 -4.35 -3.63 -17.36
N THR A 73 -4.91 -4.84 -17.23
CA THR A 73 -5.82 -5.16 -16.12
C THR A 73 -5.14 -5.16 -14.76
N ASP A 74 -3.87 -5.59 -14.68
CA ASP A 74 -3.11 -5.58 -13.43
C ASP A 74 -2.70 -4.16 -13.04
N THR A 75 -2.42 -3.31 -14.04
CA THR A 75 -2.15 -1.88 -13.86
C THR A 75 -3.37 -1.17 -13.29
N ASP A 76 -4.54 -1.35 -13.93
CA ASP A 76 -5.80 -0.76 -13.48
C ASP A 76 -6.15 -1.20 -12.05
N SER A 77 -5.95 -2.49 -11.75
CA SER A 77 -6.19 -3.02 -10.41
C SER A 77 -5.25 -2.42 -9.37
N ALA A 78 -3.96 -2.25 -9.69
CA ALA A 78 -2.97 -1.68 -8.79
C ALA A 78 -3.21 -0.19 -8.55
N GLU A 79 -3.54 0.57 -9.59
CA GLU A 79 -3.86 2.00 -9.50
C GLU A 79 -5.12 2.24 -8.66
N LYS A 80 -6.18 1.44 -8.89
CA LYS A 80 -7.41 1.54 -8.11
C LYS A 80 -7.16 1.27 -6.62
N TYR A 81 -6.43 0.21 -6.30
CA TYR A 81 -6.06 -0.09 -4.92
C TYR A 81 -5.24 1.05 -4.29
N ALA A 82 -4.33 1.66 -5.06
CA ALA A 82 -3.54 2.77 -4.56
C ALA A 82 -4.41 4.01 -4.26
N GLU A 83 -5.38 4.34 -5.12
CA GLU A 83 -6.33 5.42 -4.86
C GLU A 83 -7.18 5.16 -3.62
N GLU A 84 -7.65 3.93 -3.42
CA GLU A 84 -8.38 3.52 -2.22
C GLU A 84 -7.52 3.71 -0.95
N LEU A 85 -6.25 3.32 -0.99
CA LEU A 85 -5.32 3.47 0.13
C LEU A 85 -5.03 4.95 0.44
N LEU A 86 -4.83 5.79 -0.59
CA LEU A 86 -4.61 7.23 -0.43
C LEU A 86 -5.85 7.92 0.16
N ALA A 87 -7.04 7.57 -0.32
CA ALA A 87 -8.30 8.10 0.19
C ALA A 87 -8.52 7.70 1.66
N CYS A 88 -8.28 6.43 2.00
CA CYS A 88 -8.40 5.94 3.38
C CYS A 88 -7.45 6.67 4.33
N ALA A 89 -6.19 6.88 3.92
CA ALA A 89 -5.23 7.62 4.73
C ALA A 89 -5.66 9.08 4.97
N GLN A 90 -6.22 9.73 3.95
CA GLN A 90 -6.72 11.08 4.04
C GLN A 90 -7.93 11.18 4.97
N GLU A 91 -8.88 10.25 4.88
CA GLU A 91 -10.04 10.17 5.77
C GLU A 91 -9.61 9.98 7.23
N GLN A 92 -8.74 9.01 7.51
CA GLN A 92 -8.21 8.80 8.86
C GLN A 92 -7.45 10.02 9.40
N ALA A 93 -6.74 10.75 8.53
CA ALA A 93 -6.05 11.96 8.94
C ALA A 93 -7.05 13.04 9.40
N ILE A 94 -8.15 13.21 8.67
CA ILE A 94 -9.23 14.15 9.01
C ILE A 94 -9.91 13.75 10.32
N ASP A 95 -10.26 12.47 10.49
CA ASP A 95 -10.92 11.97 11.71
C ASP A 95 -10.05 12.18 12.96
N LEU A 96 -8.75 11.89 12.86
CA LEU A 96 -7.80 12.08 13.97
C LEU A 96 -7.56 13.57 14.30
N GLU A 97 -7.72 14.46 13.33
CA GLU A 97 -7.68 15.91 13.55
C GLU A 97 -8.94 16.40 14.26
N ALA A 98 -10.12 15.90 13.86
CA ALA A 98 -11.39 16.22 14.51
C ALA A 98 -11.37 15.80 15.99
N ILE A 99 -10.91 14.57 16.30
CA ILE A 99 -10.77 14.10 17.69
C ILE A 99 -9.87 15.02 18.51
N ARG A 100 -8.72 15.44 17.96
CA ARG A 100 -7.79 16.34 18.65
C ARG A 100 -8.40 17.71 18.94
N ASN A 101 -9.23 18.25 18.04
CA ASN A 101 -9.83 19.56 18.20
C ASN A 101 -11.04 19.56 19.15
N HIS A 102 -11.56 18.38 19.52
CA HIS A 102 -12.67 18.18 20.45
C HIS A 102 -12.24 17.66 21.84
N ALA A 103 -10.95 17.47 22.06
CA ALA A 103 -10.35 17.06 23.34
C ALA A 103 -9.72 18.26 24.06
#